data_AF-A0A843F9I7-F1
#
_entry.id   AF-A0A843F9I7-F1
#
_cell.length_a   1.000
_cell.length_b   1.000
_cell.length_c   1.000
_cell.angle_alpha   90.00
_cell.angle_beta   90.00
_cell.angle_gamma   90.00
#
_symmetry.space_group_name_H-M   'P 1'
#
loop_
_entity.id
_entity.type
_entity.pdbx_description
1 polymer ?
#
loop_
_entity_poly.entity_id
_entity_poly.type
_entity_poly.pdbx_seq_one_letter_code
_entity_poly.pdbx_strand_id
1 'polypeptide(L)'
;MVFCPNCGAENADSAKFCKQCGHALGANRPIKDNYVNTGIDPSVRPNDNSNLSSSNNSNSKSDNKNLIIICLTIVICALLIAGAMVMFSNGNANDDSDALSDSASLNSDSVDNASDMETSTQATQESYPTIQSGSFSTGSSASDKTYCTVYVGSEHAGEKVKISILYSYNGYALNQGKVVPKTVSSDGYVKVASASALDYYPDDAYITLYDNNGDILDTKEIYLNTNSGKQTF
;
A
#
# COMPACT_ATOMS: atom_id res chain seq x y z
N MET A 1 -1.48 4.00 37.30
CA MET A 1 -2.80 3.59 36.77
C MET A 1 -2.77 3.72 35.25
N VAL A 2 -3.52 2.90 34.51
CA VAL A 2 -3.55 2.92 33.04
C VAL A 2 -4.98 3.11 32.56
N PHE A 3 -5.18 3.99 31.58
CA PHE A 3 -6.47 4.19 30.94
C PHE A 3 -6.58 3.29 29.71
N CYS A 4 -7.74 2.65 29.55
CA CYS A 4 -7.99 1.80 28.39
C CYS A 4 -8.07 2.66 27.12
N PRO A 5 -7.24 2.43 26.10
CA PRO A 5 -7.28 3.21 24.87
C PRO A 5 -8.61 3.01 24.11
N ASN A 6 -9.23 1.83 24.25
CA ASN A 6 -10.47 1.50 23.55
C ASN A 6 -11.73 2.14 24.17
N CYS A 7 -11.79 2.35 25.49
CA CYS A 7 -13.02 2.83 26.14
C CYS A 7 -12.84 3.91 27.19
N GLY A 8 -11.61 4.39 27.42
CA GLY A 8 -11.31 5.42 28.41
C GLY A 8 -11.43 4.97 29.87
N ALA A 9 -11.79 3.71 30.14
CA ALA A 9 -11.92 3.22 31.51
C ALA A 9 -10.57 3.18 32.24
N GLU A 10 -10.57 3.58 33.51
CA GLU A 10 -9.40 3.48 34.39
C GLU A 10 -9.18 2.04 34.87
N ASN A 11 -7.95 1.55 34.74
CA ASN A 11 -7.51 0.22 35.12
C ASN A 11 -6.22 0.27 35.95
N ALA A 12 -5.96 -0.81 36.69
CA ALA A 12 -4.70 -0.97 37.42
C ALA A 12 -3.52 -1.08 36.44
N ASP A 13 -2.33 -0.60 36.82
CA ASP A 13 -1.12 -0.69 35.95
C ASP A 13 -0.73 -2.12 35.59
N SER A 14 -1.08 -3.08 36.43
CA SER A 14 -0.83 -4.51 36.21
C SER A 14 -1.98 -5.23 35.50
N ALA A 15 -3.05 -4.52 35.14
CA ALA A 15 -4.19 -5.13 34.45
C ALA A 15 -3.74 -5.57 33.05
N LYS A 16 -3.90 -6.86 32.74
CA LYS A 16 -3.63 -7.41 31.39
C LYS A 16 -4.78 -7.15 30.42
N PHE A 17 -5.97 -6.93 30.93
CA PHE A 17 -7.19 -6.66 30.17
C PHE A 17 -8.01 -5.58 30.88
N CYS A 18 -8.73 -4.77 30.11
CA CYS A 18 -9.61 -3.73 30.61
C CYS A 18 -10.82 -4.35 31.32
N LYS A 19 -11.07 -3.90 32.56
CA LYS A 19 -12.18 -4.37 33.40
C LYS A 19 -13.57 -4.02 32.84
N GLN A 20 -13.65 -3.07 31.91
CA GLN A 20 -14.91 -2.57 31.35
C GLN A 20 -15.22 -3.17 29.97
N CYS A 21 -14.24 -3.28 29.07
CA CYS A 21 -14.48 -3.73 27.70
C CYS A 21 -13.67 -4.98 27.28
N GLY A 22 -12.82 -5.52 28.15
CA GLY A 22 -12.02 -6.71 27.84
C GLY A 22 -10.80 -6.47 26.93
N HIS A 23 -10.58 -5.24 26.47
CA HIS A 23 -9.42 -4.88 25.63
C HIS A 23 -8.09 -5.20 26.34
N ALA A 24 -7.17 -5.88 25.67
CA ALA A 24 -5.86 -6.21 26.24
C ALA A 24 -5.06 -4.92 26.51
N LEU A 25 -4.60 -4.76 27.74
CA LEU A 25 -3.77 -3.63 28.16
C LEU A 25 -2.33 -4.15 28.16
N GLY A 26 -1.55 -3.69 27.17
CA GLY A 26 -0.18 -4.12 26.95
C GLY A 26 0.66 -3.88 28.20
N ALA A 27 1.11 -4.96 28.81
CA ALA A 27 2.08 -4.89 29.89
C ALA A 27 3.39 -4.35 29.30
N ASN A 28 3.66 -3.06 29.50
CA ASN A 28 5.02 -2.55 29.47
C ASN A 28 5.80 -3.34 30.53
N ARG A 29 6.44 -4.44 30.11
CA ARG A 29 7.58 -4.96 30.85
C ARG A 29 8.54 -3.78 30.95
N PRO A 30 8.94 -3.33 32.16
CA PRO A 30 10.03 -2.39 32.26
C PRO A 30 11.22 -3.08 31.58
N ILE A 31 11.64 -2.53 30.45
CA ILE A 31 12.85 -2.94 29.76
C ILE A 31 13.95 -2.48 30.69
N LYS A 32 14.42 -3.39 31.54
CA LYS A 32 15.67 -3.16 32.27
C LYS A 32 16.77 -3.33 31.24
N ASP A 33 17.20 -2.21 30.70
CA ASP A 33 18.43 -2.09 29.93
C ASP A 33 19.58 -2.59 30.81
N ASN A 34 20.24 -3.66 30.37
CA ASN A 34 21.64 -4.00 30.58
C ASN A 34 21.91 -5.39 29.97
N TYR A 35 21.89 -5.48 28.63
CA TYR A 35 22.50 -6.61 27.95
C TYR A 35 24.01 -6.34 27.83
N VAL A 36 24.72 -6.66 28.90
CA VAL A 36 26.17 -6.84 28.88
C VAL A 36 26.47 -8.09 28.06
N ASN A 37 27.27 -7.92 27.01
CA ASN A 37 27.87 -9.00 26.24
C ASN A 37 28.73 -9.88 27.16
N THR A 38 28.22 -11.05 27.53
CA THR A 38 29.06 -12.20 27.91
C THR A 38 28.42 -13.45 27.32
N GLY A 39 28.98 -13.92 26.20
CA GLY A 39 28.67 -15.23 25.68
C GLY A 39 29.21 -16.30 26.62
N ILE A 40 28.31 -17.05 27.26
CA ILE A 40 28.50 -18.46 27.65
C ILE A 40 27.11 -19.12 27.60
N ASP A 41 26.94 -20.08 26.71
CA ASP A 41 25.89 -21.12 26.70
C ASP A 41 26.15 -22.07 27.89
N PRO A 42 25.14 -22.32 28.75
CA PRO A 42 24.64 -23.69 28.85
C PRO A 42 23.10 -23.74 28.89
N SER A 43 22.54 -24.35 27.85
CA SER A 43 21.37 -25.23 27.83
C SER A 43 20.82 -25.58 29.23
N VAL A 44 19.73 -24.90 29.62
CA VAL A 44 18.78 -25.40 30.62
C VAL A 44 17.37 -25.08 30.14
N ARG A 45 16.64 -26.11 29.73
CA ARG A 45 15.20 -26.08 29.43
C ARG A 45 14.41 -26.19 30.73
N PRO A 46 13.46 -25.29 31.03
CA PRO A 46 12.33 -25.63 31.89
C PRO A 46 11.28 -26.38 31.08
N ASN A 47 11.06 -27.63 31.48
CA ASN A 47 9.96 -28.49 31.04
C ASN A 47 8.69 -28.06 31.76
N ASP A 48 7.83 -27.28 31.11
CA ASP A 48 6.45 -27.08 31.55
C ASP A 48 5.51 -27.85 30.62
N ASN A 49 5.24 -29.07 31.07
CA ASN A 49 4.31 -30.02 30.51
C ASN A 49 2.89 -29.68 31.03
N SER A 50 2.18 -28.76 30.38
CA SER A 50 0.75 -28.57 30.61
C SER A 50 -0.05 -29.09 29.43
N ASN A 51 -0.44 -30.36 29.55
CA ASN A 51 -1.58 -30.95 28.87
C ASN A 51 -2.83 -30.09 29.13
N LEU A 52 -3.28 -29.34 28.12
CA LEU A 52 -4.69 -29.00 27.99
C LEU A 52 -5.15 -29.46 26.62
N SER A 53 -5.74 -30.65 26.63
CA SER A 53 -6.51 -31.19 25.54
C SER A 53 -7.66 -30.23 25.20
N SER A 54 -7.70 -29.79 23.95
CA SER A 54 -8.95 -29.41 23.29
C SER A 54 -8.90 -29.97 21.89
N SER A 55 -9.31 -31.23 21.84
CA SER A 55 -9.86 -31.87 20.66
C SER A 55 -11.02 -31.03 20.16
N ASN A 56 -10.95 -30.59 18.90
CA ASN A 56 -12.08 -30.66 18.00
C ASN A 56 -11.56 -30.96 16.59
N ASN A 57 -11.65 -32.24 16.27
CA ASN A 57 -11.59 -32.80 14.94
C ASN A 57 -12.85 -32.37 14.17
N SER A 58 -12.65 -31.73 13.02
CA SER A 58 -13.60 -31.78 11.92
C SER A 58 -12.83 -31.91 10.61
N ASN A 59 -12.48 -33.16 10.32
CA ASN A 59 -12.21 -33.64 8.97
C ASN A 59 -13.48 -33.44 8.12
N SER A 60 -13.53 -32.42 7.26
CA SER A 60 -14.52 -32.34 6.19
C SER A 60 -13.84 -32.51 4.84
N LYS A 61 -14.03 -33.71 4.33
CA LYS A 61 -13.83 -34.20 2.97
C LYS A 61 -14.27 -33.16 1.92
N SER A 62 -13.45 -33.06 0.88
CA SER A 62 -13.64 -32.27 -0.34
C SER A 62 -14.97 -32.54 -1.06
N ASP A 63 -15.68 -31.47 -1.42
CA ASP A 63 -16.72 -31.47 -2.46
C ASP A 63 -16.50 -30.25 -3.39
N ASN A 64 -15.68 -30.45 -4.40
CA ASN A 64 -15.33 -29.53 -5.48
C ASN A 64 -16.52 -29.36 -6.46
N LYS A 65 -17.48 -28.49 -6.11
CA LYS A 65 -18.62 -28.13 -6.98
C LYS A 65 -18.48 -26.77 -7.69
N ASN A 66 -17.41 -26.01 -7.42
CA ASN A 66 -17.16 -24.71 -8.07
C ASN A 66 -16.29 -24.77 -9.35
N LEU A 67 -15.73 -25.95 -9.71
CA LEU A 67 -15.00 -26.11 -10.98
C LEU A 67 -15.92 -26.33 -12.19
N ILE A 68 -17.11 -26.91 -11.98
CA ILE A 68 -18.07 -27.19 -13.05
C ILE A 68 -18.68 -25.88 -13.60
N ILE A 69 -18.89 -24.89 -12.73
CA ILE A 69 -19.48 -23.59 -13.11
C ILE A 69 -18.50 -22.78 -13.98
N ILE A 70 -17.20 -22.84 -13.69
CA ILE A 70 -16.16 -22.14 -14.45
C ILE A 70 -16.03 -22.72 -15.87
N CYS A 71 -16.03 -24.05 -16.04
CA CYS A 71 -15.98 -24.66 -17.36
C CYS A 71 -17.21 -24.34 -18.22
N LEU A 72 -18.41 -24.27 -17.62
CA LEU A 72 -19.64 -23.98 -18.36
C LEU A 72 -19.68 -22.53 -18.88
N THR A 73 -19.17 -21.57 -18.09
CA THR A 73 -19.08 -20.16 -18.52
C THR A 73 -18.08 -19.94 -19.67
N ILE A 74 -16.94 -20.63 -19.65
CA ILE A 74 -15.92 -20.51 -20.71
C ILE A 74 -16.44 -21.06 -22.05
N VAL A 75 -17.15 -22.18 -22.04
CA VAL A 75 -17.73 -22.76 -23.27
C VAL A 75 -18.81 -21.84 -23.86
N ILE A 76 -19.67 -21.25 -23.01
CA ILE A 76 -20.68 -20.29 -23.48
C ILE A 76 -20.04 -19.03 -24.07
N CYS A 77 -19.00 -18.49 -23.43
CA CYS A 77 -18.30 -17.31 -23.95
C CYS A 77 -17.60 -17.58 -25.30
N ALA A 78 -16.99 -18.76 -25.47
CA ALA A 78 -16.35 -19.14 -26.73
C ALA A 78 -17.36 -19.25 -27.89
N LEU A 79 -18.57 -19.78 -27.64
CA LEU A 79 -19.62 -19.89 -28.66
C LEU A 79 -20.18 -18.51 -29.07
N LEU A 80 -20.30 -17.56 -28.14
CA LEU A 80 -20.74 -16.19 -28.44
C LEU A 80 -19.72 -15.43 -29.30
N ILE A 81 -18.42 -15.61 -29.02
CA ILE A 81 -17.34 -14.97 -29.79
C ILE A 81 -17.27 -15.53 -31.22
N ALA A 82 -17.42 -16.85 -31.38
CA ALA A 82 -17.46 -17.49 -32.70
C ALA A 82 -18.70 -17.06 -33.51
N GLY A 83 -19.86 -16.91 -32.88
CA GLY A 83 -21.07 -16.42 -33.54
C GLY A 83 -20.96 -14.96 -34.01
N ALA A 84 -20.28 -14.11 -33.24
CA ALA A 84 -20.07 -12.71 -33.62
C ALA A 84 -19.11 -12.52 -34.81
N MET A 85 -18.08 -13.37 -34.95
CA MET A 85 -17.14 -13.29 -36.08
C MET A 85 -17.77 -13.70 -37.42
N VAL A 86 -18.79 -14.57 -37.41
CA VAL A 86 -19.49 -14.98 -38.65
C VAL A 86 -20.45 -13.89 -39.15
N MET A 87 -20.87 -12.96 -38.28
CA MET A 87 -21.80 -11.87 -38.62
C MET A 87 -21.12 -10.59 -39.14
N PHE A 88 -19.79 -10.46 -39.07
CA PHE A 88 -19.08 -9.26 -39.51
C PHE A 88 -18.28 -9.40 -40.81
N SER A 89 -18.32 -10.55 -41.47
CA SER A 89 -17.76 -10.71 -42.81
C SER A 89 -18.81 -10.45 -43.89
N ASN A 90 -19.30 -9.21 -43.98
CA ASN A 90 -19.89 -8.70 -45.21
C ASN A 90 -19.90 -7.16 -45.21
N GLY A 91 -18.89 -6.56 -45.84
CA GLY A 91 -18.76 -5.09 -45.87
C GLY A 91 -17.57 -4.62 -46.70
N ASN A 92 -17.71 -4.81 -48.00
CA ASN A 92 -17.04 -4.22 -49.16
C ASN A 92 -15.93 -3.17 -48.94
N ALA A 93 -14.81 -3.40 -49.63
CA ALA A 93 -13.80 -2.42 -49.96
C ALA A 93 -14.41 -1.16 -50.59
N ASN A 94 -13.84 0.01 -50.27
CA ASN A 94 -13.46 1.03 -51.24
C ASN A 94 -12.29 1.83 -50.62
N ASP A 95 -11.18 1.75 -51.33
CA ASP A 95 -9.96 2.50 -51.14
C ASP A 95 -10.10 3.70 -52.07
N ASP A 96 -10.19 4.92 -51.54
CA ASP A 96 -10.11 6.13 -52.35
C ASP A 96 -9.22 7.13 -51.63
N SER A 97 -8.06 7.31 -52.25
CA SER A 97 -7.12 8.40 -52.10
C SER A 97 -7.74 9.71 -52.55
N ASP A 98 -7.58 10.76 -51.74
CA ASP A 98 -7.59 12.14 -52.27
C ASP A 98 -6.50 12.97 -51.57
N ALA A 99 -5.44 13.24 -52.34
CA ALA A 99 -4.70 14.49 -52.26
C ALA A 99 -5.60 15.59 -52.88
N LEU A 100 -5.54 16.88 -52.53
CA LEU A 100 -4.43 17.80 -52.74
C LEU A 100 -4.90 19.22 -52.39
N SER A 101 -3.93 20.06 -52.00
CA SER A 101 -3.89 21.52 -52.21
C SER A 101 -4.91 22.35 -51.42
N ASP A 102 -4.66 23.56 -50.97
CA ASP A 102 -3.74 24.64 -51.35
C ASP A 102 -4.01 25.71 -50.25
N SER A 103 -3.23 26.74 -49.93
CA SER A 103 -1.95 27.28 -50.31
C SER A 103 -1.71 28.48 -49.37
N ALA A 104 -0.43 28.85 -49.22
CA ALA A 104 0.05 30.24 -49.10
C ALA A 104 -0.36 31.07 -47.85
N SER A 105 0.60 31.45 -46.98
CA SER A 105 1.42 32.69 -47.08
C SER A 105 0.89 33.78 -46.13
N LEU A 106 1.63 34.65 -45.42
CA LEU A 106 3.01 35.14 -45.45
C LEU A 106 3.29 35.93 -44.14
N ASN A 107 4.58 35.97 -43.75
CA ASN A 107 5.36 37.08 -43.16
C ASN A 107 4.92 37.82 -41.87
N SER A 108 5.81 37.95 -40.88
CA SER A 108 6.99 38.87 -40.86
C SER A 108 7.35 39.31 -39.43
N ASP A 109 8.65 39.32 -39.18
CA ASP A 109 9.41 40.31 -38.40
C ASP A 109 9.35 40.33 -36.86
N SER A 110 10.36 39.65 -36.30
CA SER A 110 11.44 40.17 -35.45
C SER A 110 11.12 41.21 -34.38
N VAL A 111 11.42 40.85 -33.12
CA VAL A 111 12.26 41.68 -32.24
C VAL A 111 13.16 40.77 -31.41
N ASP A 112 14.45 40.77 -31.76
CA ASP A 112 15.53 40.32 -30.88
C ASP A 112 15.55 41.20 -29.63
N ASN A 113 15.48 40.58 -28.45
CA ASN A 113 15.91 41.23 -27.23
C ASN A 113 16.89 40.30 -26.51
N ALA A 114 18.17 40.48 -26.86
CA ALA A 114 19.29 39.98 -26.10
C ALA A 114 19.35 40.77 -24.78
N SER A 115 18.87 40.17 -23.70
CA SER A 115 19.26 40.54 -22.35
C SER A 115 20.12 39.42 -21.82
N ASP A 116 21.40 39.73 -21.64
CA ASP A 116 22.37 38.94 -20.91
C ASP A 116 21.79 38.57 -19.54
N MET A 117 21.25 37.36 -19.44
CA MET A 117 20.86 36.77 -18.17
C MET A 117 21.98 35.81 -17.80
N GLU A 118 22.78 36.28 -16.83
CA GLU A 118 23.91 35.58 -16.25
C GLU A 118 23.64 34.08 -16.13
N THR A 119 24.45 33.30 -16.84
CA THR A 119 24.68 31.88 -16.60
C THR A 119 25.20 31.74 -15.18
N SER A 120 24.25 31.71 -14.26
CA SER A 120 24.45 31.24 -12.90
C SER A 120 24.52 29.73 -13.02
N THR A 121 25.73 29.17 -12.97
CA THR A 121 25.93 27.76 -12.72
C THR A 121 25.44 27.48 -11.30
N GLN A 122 24.12 27.40 -11.11
CA GLN A 122 23.54 26.93 -9.87
C GLN A 122 23.91 25.46 -9.77
N ALA A 123 24.71 25.15 -8.73
CA ALA A 123 24.92 23.78 -8.30
C ALA A 123 23.56 23.09 -8.24
N THR A 124 23.41 22.01 -9.00
CA THR A 124 22.22 21.18 -8.99
C THR A 124 22.07 20.65 -7.56
N GLN A 125 21.24 21.30 -6.75
CA GLN A 125 20.84 20.75 -5.47
C GLN A 125 20.05 19.49 -5.83
N GLU A 126 20.59 18.32 -5.50
CA GLU A 126 19.85 17.08 -5.68
C GLU A 126 18.58 17.17 -4.84
N SER A 127 17.45 17.38 -5.52
CA SER A 127 16.14 17.26 -4.92
C SER A 127 15.86 15.77 -4.81
N TYR A 128 15.47 15.31 -3.63
CA TYR A 128 15.07 13.92 -3.39
C TYR A 128 13.56 13.85 -3.17
N PRO A 129 12.90 12.75 -3.56
CA PRO A 129 11.46 12.61 -3.36
C PRO A 129 11.13 12.56 -1.86
N THR A 130 10.14 13.36 -1.44
CA THR A 130 9.65 13.46 -0.05
C THR A 130 8.14 13.27 0.01
N ILE A 131 7.58 12.92 1.16
CA ILE A 131 6.15 12.60 1.34
C ILE A 131 5.35 13.90 1.48
N GLN A 132 4.87 14.43 0.36
CA GLN A 132 4.15 15.71 0.33
C GLN A 132 2.69 15.53 0.78
N SER A 133 1.97 14.57 0.19
CA SER A 133 0.57 14.28 0.49
C SER A 133 0.21 12.84 0.13
N GLY A 134 -1.02 12.42 0.39
CA GLY A 134 -1.47 11.13 -0.08
C GLY A 134 -2.88 10.74 0.33
N SER A 135 -3.15 9.45 0.21
CA SER A 135 -4.39 8.87 0.69
C SER A 135 -4.25 7.40 1.04
N PHE A 136 -5.08 6.98 1.98
CA PHE A 136 -5.36 5.58 2.29
C PHE A 136 -6.79 5.24 1.88
N SER A 137 -6.99 4.03 1.35
CA SER A 137 -8.31 3.53 0.96
C SER A 137 -8.45 2.07 1.38
N THR A 138 -9.43 1.78 2.24
CA THR A 138 -9.74 0.40 2.66
C THR A 138 -11.20 0.09 2.33
N GLY A 139 -11.45 -1.06 1.70
CA GLY A 139 -12.81 -1.49 1.38
C GLY A 139 -13.57 -2.05 2.59
N SER A 140 -14.86 -2.35 2.42
CA SER A 140 -15.74 -2.81 3.51
C SER A 140 -15.77 -4.33 3.71
N SER A 141 -15.14 -5.11 2.84
CA SER A 141 -15.09 -6.58 2.95
C SER A 141 -13.89 -7.05 3.78
N ALA A 142 -14.04 -8.19 4.46
CA ALA A 142 -12.94 -8.87 5.17
C ALA A 142 -11.79 -9.31 4.24
N SER A 143 -12.02 -9.33 2.92
CA SER A 143 -10.99 -9.63 1.91
C SER A 143 -10.36 -8.37 1.31
N ASP A 144 -10.85 -7.18 1.65
CA ASP A 144 -10.39 -5.95 1.01
C ASP A 144 -9.02 -5.54 1.55
N LYS A 145 -8.14 -5.18 0.61
CA LYS A 145 -6.83 -4.64 0.92
C LYS A 145 -6.93 -3.14 1.22
N THR A 146 -5.97 -2.66 1.99
CA THR A 146 -5.72 -1.23 2.16
C THR A 146 -4.75 -0.77 1.08
N TYR A 147 -5.09 0.31 0.39
CA TYR A 147 -4.26 0.95 -0.62
C TYR A 147 -3.76 2.28 -0.10
N CYS A 148 -2.48 2.55 -0.26
CA CYS A 148 -1.86 3.84 -0.03
C CYS A 148 -1.40 4.43 -1.36
N THR A 149 -1.67 5.71 -1.57
CA THR A 149 -1.17 6.50 -2.69
C THR A 149 -0.46 7.71 -2.10
N VAL A 150 0.85 7.83 -2.34
CA VAL A 150 1.69 8.92 -1.84
C VAL A 150 2.11 9.79 -3.01
N TYR A 151 1.92 11.10 -2.89
CA TYR A 151 2.49 12.08 -3.82
C TYR A 151 3.86 12.50 -3.32
N VAL A 152 4.87 12.38 -4.18
CA VAL A 152 6.26 12.73 -3.87
C VAL A 152 6.83 13.85 -4.74
N GLY A 153 6.04 14.36 -5.69
CA GLY A 153 6.47 15.36 -6.68
C GLY A 153 6.59 14.76 -8.09
N SER A 154 6.06 15.47 -9.10
CA SER A 154 6.12 15.04 -10.50
C SER A 154 7.52 15.16 -11.11
N GLU A 155 8.35 16.01 -10.54
CA GLU A 155 9.77 16.18 -10.85
C GLU A 155 10.58 14.88 -10.61
N HIS A 156 10.07 13.97 -9.78
CA HIS A 156 10.67 12.67 -9.47
C HIS A 156 10.12 11.53 -10.35
N ALA A 157 9.38 11.83 -11.41
CA ALA A 157 8.80 10.82 -12.29
C ALA A 157 9.86 9.85 -12.85
N GLY A 158 9.58 8.55 -12.76
CA GLY A 158 10.48 7.49 -13.22
C GLY A 158 11.57 7.08 -12.22
N GLU A 159 11.72 7.81 -11.11
CA GLU A 159 12.67 7.42 -10.06
C GLU A 159 12.27 6.10 -9.42
N LYS A 160 13.28 5.26 -9.14
CA LYS A 160 13.11 4.01 -8.39
C LYS A 160 13.23 4.34 -6.91
N VAL A 161 12.20 4.00 -6.17
CA VAL A 161 12.12 4.19 -4.72
C VAL A 161 11.72 2.87 -4.06
N LYS A 162 11.90 2.79 -2.75
CA LYS A 162 11.23 1.75 -1.94
C LYS A 162 10.35 2.44 -0.92
N ILE A 163 9.28 1.77 -0.52
CA ILE A 163 8.33 2.31 0.42
C ILE A 163 7.86 1.21 1.37
N SER A 164 7.81 1.53 2.65
CA SER A 164 7.22 0.70 3.70
C SER A 164 6.07 1.45 4.35
N ILE A 165 5.05 0.70 4.75
CA ILE A 165 3.92 1.24 5.50
C ILE A 165 3.59 0.25 6.62
N LEU A 166 3.74 0.69 7.86
CA LEU A 166 3.29 -0.02 9.04
C LEU A 166 1.91 0.50 9.43
N TYR A 167 0.90 -0.36 9.36
CA TYR A 167 -0.46 -0.04 9.80
C TYR A 167 -0.65 -0.49 11.23
N SER A 168 -1.34 0.31 12.03
CA SER A 168 -1.67 -0.01 13.42
C SER A 168 -3.16 0.17 13.70
N TYR A 169 -3.65 -0.57 14.69
CA TYR A 169 -4.96 -0.37 15.30
C TYR A 169 -4.82 -0.40 16.82
N ASN A 170 -5.14 0.70 17.49
CA ASN A 170 -4.96 0.88 18.93
C ASN A 170 -3.55 0.53 19.41
N GLY A 171 -2.54 0.92 18.64
CA GLY A 171 -1.12 0.65 18.93
C GLY A 171 -0.64 -0.77 18.63
N TYR A 172 -1.49 -1.65 18.09
CA TYR A 172 -1.09 -2.98 17.63
C TYR A 172 -0.85 -2.98 16.13
N ALA A 173 0.32 -3.45 15.71
CA ALA A 173 0.66 -3.58 14.30
C ALA A 173 -0.27 -4.58 13.58
N LEU A 174 -0.89 -4.15 12.49
CA LEU A 174 -1.73 -4.95 11.60
C LEU A 174 -0.92 -5.63 10.48
N ASN A 175 0.32 -5.19 10.27
CA ASN A 175 1.25 -5.77 9.32
C ASN A 175 2.70 -5.63 9.81
N GLN A 176 3.65 -6.10 9.01
CA GLN A 176 5.09 -6.09 9.35
C GLN A 176 5.87 -4.92 8.74
N GLY A 177 5.21 -3.94 8.11
CA GLY A 177 5.93 -2.86 7.43
C GLY A 177 6.88 -3.35 6.34
N LYS A 178 6.41 -4.24 5.45
CA LYS A 178 7.25 -4.78 4.38
C LYS A 178 7.69 -3.67 3.42
N VAL A 179 8.99 -3.57 3.15
CA VAL A 179 9.55 -2.69 2.13
C VAL A 179 9.19 -3.19 0.73
N VAL A 180 8.60 -2.32 -0.09
CA VAL A 180 8.15 -2.61 -1.45
C VAL A 180 8.86 -1.68 -2.44
N PRO A 181 9.59 -2.22 -3.44
CA PRO A 181 10.17 -1.41 -4.50
C PRO A 181 9.08 -0.90 -5.44
N LYS A 182 9.17 0.37 -5.82
CA LYS A 182 8.24 1.09 -6.68
C LYS A 182 8.97 2.03 -7.62
N THR A 183 8.24 2.49 -8.61
CA THR A 183 8.67 3.55 -9.52
C THR A 183 7.67 4.68 -9.39
N VAL A 184 8.16 5.90 -9.22
CA VAL A 184 7.32 7.10 -9.18
C VAL A 184 6.64 7.26 -10.54
N SER A 185 5.32 7.40 -10.56
CA SER A 185 4.57 7.59 -11.80
C SER A 185 4.92 8.91 -12.49
N SER A 186 4.52 9.08 -13.75
CA SER A 186 4.60 10.36 -14.48
C SER A 186 4.04 11.53 -13.67
N ASP A 187 2.95 11.27 -12.95
CA ASP A 187 2.23 12.29 -12.20
C ASP A 187 2.77 12.46 -10.77
N GLY A 188 3.93 11.87 -10.43
CA GLY A 188 4.59 12.03 -9.13
C GLY A 188 4.08 11.15 -7.99
N TYR A 189 3.38 10.05 -8.29
CA TYR A 189 2.77 9.19 -7.27
C TYR A 189 3.46 7.83 -7.10
N VAL A 190 3.47 7.35 -5.86
CA VAL A 190 3.84 6.00 -5.47
C VAL A 190 2.60 5.30 -4.90
N LYS A 191 2.22 4.16 -5.49
CA LYS A 191 1.02 3.40 -5.09
C LYS A 191 1.40 2.05 -4.50
N VAL A 192 0.91 1.77 -3.30
CA VAL A 192 1.18 0.54 -2.54
C VAL A 192 -0.13 -0.09 -2.08
N ALA A 193 -0.23 -1.41 -2.18
CA ALA A 193 -1.32 -2.16 -1.57
C ALA A 193 -0.75 -2.96 -0.39
N SER A 194 -1.55 -3.15 0.66
CA SER A 194 -1.24 -4.10 1.73
C SER A 194 -1.05 -5.51 1.14
N ALA A 195 -0.17 -6.30 1.77
CA ALA A 195 0.10 -7.66 1.29
C ALA A 195 -1.14 -8.55 1.37
N SER A 196 -1.88 -8.43 2.48
CA SER A 196 -3.16 -9.10 2.77
C SER A 196 -4.23 -8.06 3.14
N ALA A 197 -5.47 -8.51 3.25
CA ALA A 197 -6.48 -7.76 4.01
C ALA A 197 -6.00 -7.56 5.45
N LEU A 198 -6.41 -6.45 6.05
CA LEU A 198 -6.15 -6.15 7.46
C LEU A 198 -7.35 -6.61 8.29
N ASP A 199 -7.10 -7.13 9.49
CA ASP A 199 -8.16 -7.59 10.39
C ASP A 199 -9.03 -6.43 10.92
N TYR A 200 -8.49 -5.21 10.91
CA TYR A 200 -9.15 -3.99 11.37
C TYR A 200 -8.86 -2.82 10.43
N TYR A 201 -9.74 -1.81 10.43
CA TYR A 201 -9.42 -0.51 9.83
C TYR A 201 -8.32 0.16 10.65
N PRO A 202 -7.17 0.51 10.06
CA PRO A 202 -6.10 1.16 10.80
C PRO A 202 -6.56 2.53 11.33
N ASP A 203 -6.12 2.85 12.56
CA ASP A 203 -6.23 4.20 13.14
C ASP A 203 -4.92 4.99 13.04
N ASP A 204 -3.83 4.31 12.68
CA ASP A 204 -2.52 4.91 12.47
C ASP A 204 -1.77 4.20 11.33
N ALA A 205 -0.95 4.96 10.61
CA ALA A 205 -0.06 4.47 9.58
C ALA A 205 1.27 5.22 9.61
N TYR A 206 2.37 4.48 9.73
CA TYR A 206 3.73 5.00 9.64
C TYR A 206 4.34 4.66 8.27
N ILE A 207 4.53 5.69 7.45
CA ILE A 207 5.13 5.59 6.12
C ILE A 207 6.63 5.84 6.22
N THR A 208 7.44 5.01 5.56
CA THR A 208 8.86 5.27 5.33
C THR A 208 9.16 5.17 3.84
N LEU A 209 9.69 6.24 3.28
CA LEU A 209 10.16 6.33 1.90
C LEU A 209 11.68 6.17 1.89
N TYR A 210 12.17 5.38 0.94
CA TYR A 210 13.57 5.09 0.76
C TYR A 210 13.96 5.32 -0.70
N ASP A 211 15.23 5.58 -0.92
CA ASP A 211 15.82 5.57 -2.26
C ASP A 211 15.93 4.12 -2.80
N ASN A 212 16.50 3.98 -4.00
CA ASN A 212 16.70 2.67 -4.60
C ASN A 212 17.76 1.82 -3.86
N ASN A 213 18.69 2.45 -3.15
CA ASN A 213 19.74 1.76 -2.37
C ASN A 213 19.17 1.22 -1.05
N GLY A 214 18.07 1.81 -0.55
CA GLY A 214 17.45 1.49 0.73
C GLY A 214 17.77 2.49 1.84
N ASP A 215 18.35 3.64 1.50
CA ASP A 215 18.56 4.75 2.42
C ASP A 215 17.25 5.51 2.62
N ILE A 216 16.97 5.91 3.86
CA ILE A 216 15.73 6.62 4.21
C ILE A 216 15.77 8.02 3.61
N LEU A 217 14.73 8.37 2.85
CA LEU A 217 14.51 9.70 2.30
C LEU A 217 13.56 10.52 3.18
N ASP A 218 12.46 9.91 3.63
CA ASP A 218 11.45 10.60 4.43
C ASP A 218 10.59 9.62 5.24
N THR A 219 9.97 10.11 6.31
CA THR A 219 9.04 9.37 7.17
C THR A 219 7.85 10.24 7.55
N LYS A 220 6.65 9.65 7.59
CA LYS A 220 5.43 10.36 7.98
C LYS A 220 4.49 9.45 8.77
N GLU A 221 4.09 9.90 9.97
CA GLU A 221 3.05 9.27 10.79
C GLU A 221 1.70 9.93 10.47
N ILE A 222 0.69 9.11 10.21
CA ILE A 222 -0.63 9.56 9.76
C ILE A 222 -1.72 8.91 10.61
N TYR A 223 -2.49 9.75 11.31
CA TYR A 223 -3.69 9.31 12.03
C TYR A 223 -4.88 9.16 11.09
N LEU A 224 -5.59 8.04 11.21
CA LEU A 224 -6.71 7.64 10.36
C LEU A 224 -7.97 7.47 11.20
N ASN A 225 -9.12 7.72 10.59
CA ASN A 225 -10.40 7.28 11.14
C ASN A 225 -10.57 5.77 10.88
N THR A 226 -11.17 5.05 11.82
CA THR A 226 -11.36 3.60 11.77
C THR A 226 -12.56 3.18 10.92
N ASN A 227 -12.73 3.81 9.76
CA ASN A 227 -13.84 3.60 8.83
C ASN A 227 -13.30 3.15 7.47
N SER A 228 -14.12 2.42 6.71
CA SER A 228 -13.83 2.16 5.31
C SER A 228 -13.91 3.42 4.45
N GLY A 229 -13.40 3.32 3.24
CA GLY A 229 -13.35 4.42 2.28
C GLY A 229 -11.98 5.08 2.20
N LYS A 230 -11.94 6.22 1.50
CA LYS A 230 -10.73 6.98 1.21
C LYS A 230 -10.53 8.12 2.22
N GLN A 231 -9.32 8.25 2.73
CA GLN A 231 -8.87 9.31 3.63
C GLN A 231 -7.59 9.94 3.08
N THR A 232 -7.49 11.26 3.09
CA THR A 232 -6.35 12.02 2.54
C THR A 232 -5.54 12.68 3.64
N PHE A 233 -4.25 12.90 3.39
CA PHE A 233 -3.32 13.60 4.27
C PHE A 233 -2.33 14.47 3.48
#